data_AF-A0A391PBU6-F1
#
_entry.id   AF-A0A391PBU6-F1
#
_cell.length_a   1.000
_cell.length_b   1.000
_cell.length_c   1.000
_cell.angle_alpha   90.00
_cell.angle_beta   90.00
_cell.angle_gamma   90.00
#
_symmetry.space_group_name_H-M   'P 1'
#
loop_
_entity.id
_entity.type
_entity.pdbx_description
1 polymer ?
#
loop_
_entity_poly.entity_id
_entity_poly.type
_entity_poly.pdbx_seq_one_letter_code
_entity_poly.pdbx_strand_id
1 'polypeptide(L)'
;MTAFWGEDWRRQITIVTTGTDEEFRALAGGRQEFAAATTVDRIVFGPGAAAMGPGALRIVLRHELFHYASRPVTAADAPWCLTEGVADYVSRPRTPRPAPADMAVLPTDTDFQVTGPALSLAYDRAWWFARFVGARFGDPVLRRLYLAACGAGHPDLDAALTATLGLQRDALTAAWQQWLAARG
;
A
#
# COMPACT_ATOMS: atom_id res chain seq x y z
N MET A 1 -3.74 -3.45 -11.90
CA MET A 1 -2.72 -4.47 -11.60
C MET A 1 -1.75 -4.60 -12.76
N THR A 2 -2.10 -5.27 -13.86
CA THR A 2 -1.22 -5.46 -15.02
C THR A 2 -0.57 -4.17 -15.55
N ALA A 3 -1.37 -3.12 -15.75
CA ALA A 3 -0.85 -1.84 -16.26
C ALA A 3 0.20 -1.18 -15.33
N PHE A 4 0.16 -1.47 -14.03
CA PHE A 4 1.10 -0.93 -13.06
C PHE A 4 2.26 -1.89 -12.78
N TRP A 5 1.96 -3.12 -12.37
CA TRP A 5 2.95 -4.08 -11.88
C TRP A 5 3.62 -4.91 -12.99
N GLY A 6 2.92 -5.09 -14.11
CA GLY A 6 3.29 -6.02 -15.18
C GLY A 6 2.58 -7.38 -15.05
N GLU A 7 2.99 -8.31 -15.90
CA GLU A 7 2.36 -9.63 -16.04
C GLU A 7 3.17 -10.78 -15.45
N ASP A 8 4.43 -10.53 -15.12
CA ASP A 8 5.41 -11.52 -14.67
C ASP A 8 5.31 -11.80 -13.16
N TRP A 9 4.23 -12.48 -12.78
CA TRP A 9 3.96 -12.96 -11.42
C TRP A 9 2.99 -14.14 -11.48
N ARG A 10 2.96 -14.97 -10.43
CA ARG A 10 2.14 -16.20 -10.42
C ARG A 10 0.66 -15.87 -10.61
N ARG A 11 0.00 -16.51 -11.58
CA ARG A 11 -1.42 -16.27 -11.89
C ARG A 11 -2.38 -17.29 -11.27
N GLN A 12 -1.86 -18.37 -10.70
CA GLN A 12 -2.65 -19.30 -9.91
C GLN A 12 -2.86 -18.70 -8.53
N ILE A 13 -4.03 -18.09 -8.31
CA ILE A 13 -4.36 -17.39 -7.08
C ILE A 13 -5.29 -18.27 -6.24
N THR A 14 -4.87 -18.59 -5.02
CA THR A 14 -5.72 -19.25 -4.04
C THR A 14 -6.35 -18.21 -3.12
N ILE A 15 -7.68 -18.20 -3.05
CA ILE A 15 -8.45 -17.38 -2.12
C ILE A 15 -9.10 -18.31 -1.08
N VAL A 16 -8.93 -17.98 0.19
CA VAL A 16 -9.53 -18.69 1.31
C VAL A 16 -10.46 -17.74 2.04
N THR A 17 -11.65 -18.19 2.40
CA THR A 17 -12.59 -17.45 3.25
C THR A 17 -12.75 -18.19 4.56
N THR A 18 -12.70 -17.48 5.68
CA THR A 18 -12.85 -18.08 7.01
C THR A 18 -14.22 -17.80 7.60
N GLY A 19 -14.74 -18.74 8.39
CA GLY A 19 -16.01 -18.62 9.10
C GLY A 19 -15.89 -17.89 10.43
N THR A 20 -14.70 -17.85 11.04
CA THR A 20 -14.44 -17.15 12.31
C THR A 20 -13.18 -16.28 12.29
N ASP A 21 -13.08 -15.33 13.23
CA ASP A 21 -11.88 -14.51 13.41
C ASP A 21 -10.68 -15.33 13.92
N GLU A 22 -10.94 -16.43 14.62
CA GLU A 22 -9.89 -17.36 15.08
C GLU A 22 -9.28 -18.12 13.90
N GLU A 23 -10.13 -18.65 13.00
CA GLU A 23 -9.70 -19.24 11.75
C GLU A 23 -8.93 -18.24 10.89
N PHE A 24 -9.42 -16.99 10.79
CA PHE A 24 -8.72 -15.92 10.10
C PHE A 24 -7.32 -15.72 10.67
N ARG A 25 -7.21 -15.53 11.98
CA ARG A 25 -5.92 -15.31 12.67
C ARG A 25 -4.94 -16.47 12.42
N ALA A 26 -5.44 -17.72 12.47
CA ALA A 26 -4.63 -18.91 12.25
C ALA A 26 -4.08 -18.98 10.82
N LEU A 27 -4.90 -18.63 9.81
CA LEU A 27 -4.53 -18.71 8.40
C LEU A 27 -3.82 -17.45 7.88
N ALA A 28 -4.02 -16.29 8.51
CA ALA A 28 -3.45 -14.98 8.14
C ALA A 28 -2.09 -14.68 8.79
N GLY A 29 -1.45 -15.68 9.42
CA GLY A 29 -0.16 -15.49 10.08
C GLY A 29 -0.23 -14.59 11.31
N GLY A 30 -1.32 -14.65 12.07
CA GLY A 30 -1.49 -13.90 13.31
C GLY A 30 -2.02 -12.47 13.14
N ARG A 31 -2.25 -11.99 11.91
CA ARG A 31 -2.83 -10.67 11.64
C ARG A 31 -4.26 -10.56 12.20
N GLN A 32 -4.57 -9.41 12.79
CA GLN A 32 -5.85 -9.09 13.42
C GLN A 32 -6.43 -7.81 12.81
N GLU A 33 -7.74 -7.61 12.93
CA GLU A 33 -8.46 -6.38 12.53
C GLU A 33 -8.53 -6.06 11.02
N PHE A 34 -7.87 -6.86 10.18
CA PHE A 34 -7.96 -6.72 8.72
C PHE A 34 -9.09 -7.58 8.14
N ALA A 35 -9.74 -7.06 7.08
CA ALA A 35 -10.75 -7.81 6.34
C ALA A 35 -10.16 -8.94 5.49
N ALA A 36 -8.88 -8.83 5.14
CA ALA A 36 -8.14 -9.83 4.42
C ALA A 36 -6.65 -9.74 4.74
N ALA A 37 -5.90 -10.76 4.37
CA ALA A 37 -4.45 -10.79 4.47
C ALA A 37 -3.84 -11.67 3.40
N THR A 38 -2.69 -11.24 2.88
CA THR A 38 -1.89 -12.02 1.93
C THR A 38 -0.77 -12.75 2.63
N THR A 39 -0.70 -14.05 2.39
CA THR A 39 0.38 -14.94 2.84
C THR A 39 1.29 -15.29 1.67
N VAL A 40 2.25 -16.21 1.90
CA VAL A 40 3.16 -16.66 0.84
C VAL A 40 2.40 -17.33 -0.29
N ASP A 41 1.33 -18.09 -0.04
CA ASP A 41 0.67 -18.96 -1.01
C ASP A 41 -0.76 -18.53 -1.38
N ARG A 42 -1.43 -17.73 -0.55
CA ARG A 42 -2.88 -17.43 -0.65
C ARG A 42 -3.26 -16.06 -0.12
N ILE A 43 -4.44 -15.60 -0.54
CA ILE A 43 -5.16 -14.47 0.05
C ILE A 43 -6.25 -15.05 0.96
N VAL A 44 -6.29 -14.63 2.22
CA VAL A 44 -7.26 -15.08 3.21
C VAL A 44 -8.21 -13.92 3.52
N PHE A 45 -9.51 -14.15 3.47
CA PHE A 45 -10.54 -13.19 3.86
C PHE A 45 -11.16 -13.60 5.19
N GLY A 46 -11.29 -12.63 6.10
CA GLY A 46 -11.99 -12.81 7.37
C GLY A 46 -13.51 -12.79 7.21
N PRO A 47 -14.27 -13.17 8.24
CA PRO A 47 -15.74 -13.23 8.18
C PRO A 47 -16.37 -11.88 7.83
N GLY A 48 -15.76 -10.77 8.27
CA GLY A 48 -16.20 -9.41 7.98
C GLY A 48 -16.26 -9.07 6.48
N ALA A 49 -15.51 -9.79 5.64
CA ALA A 49 -15.57 -9.61 4.19
C ALA A 49 -16.95 -9.93 3.60
N ALA A 50 -17.71 -10.84 4.22
CA ALA A 50 -19.06 -11.21 3.78
C ALA A 50 -20.07 -10.06 3.93
N ALA A 51 -19.82 -9.12 4.86
CA ALA A 51 -20.65 -7.94 5.07
C ALA A 51 -20.28 -6.76 4.15
N MET A 52 -19.20 -6.89 3.36
CA MET A 52 -18.73 -5.79 2.50
C MET A 52 -19.61 -5.63 1.26
N GLY A 53 -19.91 -4.37 0.92
CA GLY A 53 -20.46 -4.03 -0.39
C GLY A 53 -19.45 -4.37 -1.52
N PRO A 54 -19.93 -4.61 -2.77
CA PRO A 54 -19.07 -5.03 -3.88
C PRO A 54 -17.89 -4.08 -4.18
N GLY A 55 -18.06 -2.77 -3.93
CA GLY A 55 -17.01 -1.77 -4.12
C GLY A 55 -15.87 -1.91 -3.12
N ALA A 56 -16.19 -2.06 -1.83
CA ALA A 56 -15.20 -2.26 -0.77
C ALA A 56 -14.45 -3.58 -0.96
N LEU A 57 -15.17 -4.67 -1.27
CA LEU A 57 -14.56 -5.97 -1.54
C LEU A 57 -13.60 -5.92 -2.73
N ARG A 58 -13.93 -5.18 -3.79
CA ARG A 58 -13.04 -5.00 -4.94
C ARG A 58 -11.75 -4.26 -4.59
N ILE A 59 -11.84 -3.26 -3.69
CA ILE A 59 -10.66 -2.54 -3.21
C ILE A 59 -9.78 -3.50 -2.42
N VAL A 60 -10.32 -4.18 -1.41
CA VAL A 60 -9.56 -5.15 -0.60
C VAL A 60 -8.93 -6.24 -1.47
N LEU A 61 -9.68 -6.84 -2.39
CA LEU A 61 -9.16 -7.88 -3.27
C LEU A 61 -7.99 -7.38 -4.15
N ARG A 62 -8.09 -6.16 -4.70
CA ARG A 62 -7.01 -5.59 -5.51
C ARG A 62 -5.79 -5.22 -4.69
N HIS A 63 -6.00 -4.78 -3.45
CA HIS A 63 -4.96 -4.47 -2.47
C HIS A 63 -4.19 -5.75 -2.14
N GLU A 64 -4.88 -6.81 -1.71
CA GLU A 64 -4.25 -8.11 -1.43
C GLU A 64 -3.58 -8.73 -2.66
N LEU A 65 -4.20 -8.61 -3.83
CA LEU A 65 -3.59 -9.10 -5.06
C LEU A 65 -2.27 -8.38 -5.40
N PHE A 66 -2.12 -7.11 -5.01
CA PHE A 66 -0.86 -6.40 -5.16
C PHE A 66 0.22 -7.06 -4.30
N HIS A 67 -0.03 -7.24 -3.01
CA HIS A 67 0.90 -7.93 -2.11
C HIS A 67 1.25 -9.32 -2.63
N TYR A 68 0.26 -10.05 -3.15
CA TYR A 68 0.46 -11.39 -3.68
C TYR A 68 1.40 -11.42 -4.88
N ALA A 69 1.23 -10.44 -5.79
CA ALA A 69 2.02 -10.29 -7.00
C ALA A 69 3.43 -9.75 -6.72
N SER A 70 3.59 -8.86 -5.73
CA SER A 70 4.89 -8.28 -5.38
C SER A 70 5.68 -9.13 -4.39
N ARG A 71 5.04 -10.06 -3.67
CA ARG A 71 5.66 -10.84 -2.59
C ARG A 71 7.04 -11.42 -2.90
N PRO A 72 7.32 -12.01 -4.08
CA PRO A 72 8.64 -12.60 -4.36
C PRO A 72 9.80 -11.60 -4.33
N VAL A 73 9.53 -10.31 -4.49
CA VAL A 73 10.54 -9.25 -4.55
C VAL A 73 10.45 -8.26 -3.39
N THR A 74 9.51 -8.45 -2.46
CA THR A 74 9.32 -7.58 -1.29
C THR A 74 9.99 -8.20 -0.06
N ALA A 75 10.96 -7.48 0.50
CA ALA A 75 11.64 -7.84 1.74
C ALA A 75 10.68 -7.79 2.94
N ALA A 76 11.00 -8.56 3.99
CA ALA A 76 10.16 -8.64 5.19
C ALA A 76 10.16 -7.34 6.01
N ASP A 77 11.26 -6.58 5.92
CA ASP A 77 11.53 -5.28 6.55
C ASP A 77 11.28 -4.09 5.60
N ALA A 78 10.62 -4.32 4.46
CA ALA A 78 10.24 -3.26 3.54
C ALA A 78 9.34 -2.22 4.26
N PRO A 79 9.54 -0.91 4.01
CA PRO A 79 8.83 0.16 4.72
C PRO A 79 7.34 0.15 4.39
N TRP A 80 6.48 0.16 5.41
CA TRP A 80 5.04 -0.07 5.24
C TRP A 80 4.36 1.07 4.49
N CYS A 81 4.90 2.28 4.58
CA CYS A 81 4.39 3.43 3.82
C CYS A 81 4.42 3.19 2.30
N LEU A 82 5.32 2.36 1.78
CA LEU A 82 5.38 1.98 0.37
C LEU A 82 4.64 0.68 0.09
N THR A 83 4.73 -0.33 0.97
CA THR A 83 3.99 -1.60 0.76
C THR A 83 2.49 -1.37 0.74
N GLU A 84 1.97 -0.65 1.73
CA GLU A 84 0.55 -0.35 1.89
C GLU A 84 0.11 0.78 0.95
N GLY A 85 0.94 1.82 0.82
CA GLY A 85 0.62 2.97 -0.03
C GLY A 85 0.47 2.62 -1.50
N VAL A 86 1.33 1.75 -2.04
CA VAL A 86 1.22 1.29 -3.44
C VAL A 86 0.10 0.26 -3.61
N ALA A 87 -0.14 -0.60 -2.62
CA ALA A 87 -1.30 -1.50 -2.63
C ALA A 87 -2.61 -0.70 -2.71
N ASP A 88 -2.72 0.40 -1.97
CA ASP A 88 -3.84 1.32 -2.04
C ASP A 88 -3.88 2.16 -3.32
N TYR A 89 -2.73 2.54 -3.86
CA TYR A 89 -2.64 3.26 -5.14
C TYR A 89 -3.27 2.47 -6.29
N VAL A 90 -3.05 1.15 -6.33
CA VAL A 90 -3.57 0.28 -7.41
C VAL A 90 -4.99 -0.23 -7.16
N SER A 91 -5.49 -0.14 -5.93
CA SER A 91 -6.76 -0.72 -5.49
C SER A 91 -7.89 0.30 -5.38
N ARG A 92 -7.62 1.47 -4.80
CA ARG A 92 -8.62 2.51 -4.53
C ARG A 92 -8.98 3.26 -5.81
N PRO A 93 -10.26 3.66 -5.99
CA PRO A 93 -10.66 4.51 -7.10
C PRO A 93 -9.97 5.88 -6.99
N ARG A 94 -9.78 6.54 -8.14
CA ARG A 94 -9.32 7.93 -8.16
C ARG A 94 -10.39 8.82 -7.54
N THR A 95 -10.01 9.54 -6.48
CA THR A 95 -10.83 10.58 -5.84
C THR A 95 -10.17 11.95 -5.97
N PRO A 96 -10.93 13.06 -5.82
CA PRO A 96 -10.34 14.39 -5.65
C PRO A 96 -9.34 14.42 -4.47
N ARG A 97 -8.31 15.26 -4.57
CA ARG A 97 -7.32 15.46 -3.51
C ARG A 97 -7.99 15.92 -2.20
N PRO A 98 -7.47 15.52 -1.03
CA PRO A 98 -8.02 15.96 0.24
C PRO A 98 -7.65 17.43 0.45
N ALA A 99 -8.47 18.16 1.20
CA ALA A 99 -8.31 19.61 1.36
C ALA A 99 -7.08 20.05 2.19
N PRO A 100 -6.63 19.35 3.25
CA PRO A 100 -5.55 19.88 4.06
C PRO A 100 -4.17 19.32 3.65
N ALA A 101 -3.19 20.22 3.53
CA ALA A 101 -1.81 19.90 3.19
C ALA A 101 -1.07 19.13 4.33
N ASP A 102 -1.65 19.08 5.54
CA ASP A 102 -1.15 18.32 6.68
C ASP A 102 -1.23 16.78 6.49
N MET A 103 -1.88 16.32 5.42
CA MET A 103 -1.82 14.94 4.96
C MET A 103 -0.45 14.58 4.37
N ALA A 104 0.42 15.56 4.07
CA ALA A 104 1.78 15.33 3.58
C ALA A 104 2.75 14.95 4.71
N VAL A 105 2.46 13.86 5.40
CA VAL A 105 3.31 13.24 6.41
C VAL A 105 3.51 11.78 5.99
N LEU A 106 4.75 11.39 5.69
CA LEU A 106 5.02 10.00 5.33
C LEU A 106 4.99 9.16 6.62
N PRO A 107 4.09 8.17 6.75
CA PRO A 107 3.99 7.37 7.94
C PRO A 107 5.23 6.51 8.13
N THR A 108 5.55 6.24 9.38
CA THR A 108 6.56 5.28 9.82
C THR A 108 5.91 3.93 10.09
N ASP A 109 6.71 2.86 10.21
CA ASP A 109 6.16 1.52 10.50
C ASP A 109 5.39 1.48 11.83
N THR A 110 5.75 2.31 12.82
CA THR A 110 5.02 2.40 14.09
C THR A 110 3.60 2.93 13.92
N ASP A 111 3.34 3.78 12.93
CA ASP A 111 2.01 4.31 12.64
C ASP A 111 1.03 3.24 12.13
N PHE A 112 1.55 2.09 11.70
CA PHE A 112 0.73 0.96 11.27
C PHE A 112 0.60 -0.16 12.31
N GLN A 113 1.31 -0.03 13.44
CA GLN A 113 1.23 -0.99 14.56
C GLN A 113 0.17 -0.59 15.60
N VAL A 114 -0.55 0.51 15.36
CA VAL A 114 -1.68 0.97 16.16
C VAL A 114 -3.01 0.51 15.56
N THR A 115 -4.11 0.72 16.27
CA THR A 115 -5.46 0.33 15.85
C THR A 115 -6.37 1.54 15.66
N GLY A 116 -7.55 1.31 15.07
CA GLY A 116 -8.60 2.33 14.97
C GLY A 116 -8.26 3.50 14.03
N PRO A 117 -8.76 4.73 14.31
CA PRO A 117 -8.64 5.86 13.38
C PRO A 117 -7.20 6.27 13.03
N ALA A 118 -6.24 6.03 13.95
CA ALA A 118 -4.83 6.33 13.70
C ALA A 118 -4.25 5.42 12.61
N LEU A 119 -4.61 4.13 12.61
CA LEU A 119 -4.23 3.18 11.56
C LEU A 119 -4.81 3.63 10.21
N SER A 120 -6.10 3.97 10.17
CA SER A 120 -6.74 4.48 8.94
C SER A 120 -6.03 5.71 8.38
N LEU A 121 -5.60 6.64 9.24
CA LEU A 121 -4.84 7.83 8.84
C LEU A 121 -3.46 7.46 8.25
N ALA A 122 -2.77 6.46 8.80
CA ALA A 122 -1.50 5.98 8.24
C ALA A 122 -1.67 5.43 6.81
N TYR A 123 -2.68 4.60 6.58
CA TYR A 123 -3.03 4.11 5.24
C TYR A 123 -3.39 5.26 4.29
N ASP A 124 -4.20 6.21 4.74
CA ASP A 124 -4.58 7.36 3.90
C ASP A 124 -3.36 8.20 3.50
N ARG A 125 -2.44 8.47 4.44
CA ARG A 125 -1.20 9.19 4.16
C ARG A 125 -0.29 8.45 3.19
N ALA A 126 -0.09 7.14 3.40
CA ALA A 126 0.68 6.29 2.50
C ALA A 126 0.09 6.26 1.08
N TRP A 127 -1.24 6.13 0.97
CA TRP A 127 -1.95 6.18 -0.29
C TRP A 127 -1.78 7.53 -0.99
N TRP A 128 -1.96 8.64 -0.27
CA TRP A 128 -1.79 9.99 -0.83
C TRP A 128 -0.36 10.26 -1.28
N PHE A 129 0.63 9.72 -0.56
CA PHE A 129 2.03 9.78 -0.98
C PHE A 129 2.26 9.04 -2.30
N ALA A 130 1.79 7.79 -2.41
CA ALA A 130 1.90 7.03 -3.66
C ALA A 130 1.16 7.72 -4.82
N ARG A 131 -0.01 8.33 -4.56
CA ARG A 131 -0.73 9.14 -5.56
C ARG A 131 0.04 10.38 -5.99
N PHE A 132 0.68 11.08 -5.06
CA PHE A 132 1.55 12.21 -5.37
C PHE A 132 2.70 11.77 -6.28
N VAL A 133 3.40 10.69 -5.93
CA VAL A 133 4.52 10.17 -6.74
C VAL A 133 4.03 9.75 -8.13
N GLY A 134 2.94 8.98 -8.21
CA GLY A 134 2.34 8.56 -9.47
C GLY A 134 1.87 9.74 -10.33
N ALA A 135 1.31 10.79 -9.73
CA ALA A 135 0.88 11.98 -10.46
C ALA A 135 2.06 12.85 -10.95
N ARG A 136 3.10 13.00 -10.13
CA ARG A 136 4.23 13.92 -10.41
C ARG A 136 5.33 13.30 -11.26
N PHE A 137 5.54 11.99 -11.13
CA PHE A 137 6.65 11.26 -11.76
C PHE A 137 6.18 10.10 -12.65
N GLY A 138 4.92 9.68 -12.55
CA GLY A 138 4.33 8.61 -13.34
C GLY A 138 4.46 7.21 -12.71
N ASP A 139 3.56 6.32 -13.12
CA ASP A 139 3.50 4.92 -12.65
C ASP A 139 4.82 4.16 -12.77
N PRO A 140 5.61 4.28 -13.87
CA PRO A 140 6.89 3.58 -13.97
C PRO A 140 7.90 4.03 -12.92
N VAL A 141 7.90 5.32 -12.52
CA VAL A 141 8.77 5.82 -11.46
C VAL A 141 8.31 5.30 -10.10
N LEU A 142 7.01 5.30 -9.82
CA LEU A 142 6.47 4.74 -8.58
C LEU A 142 6.80 3.25 -8.43
N ARG A 143 6.68 2.47 -9.51
CA ARG A 143 7.10 1.06 -9.52
C ARG A 143 8.61 0.90 -9.27
N ARG A 144 9.45 1.73 -9.88
CA ARG A 144 10.91 1.71 -9.61
C ARG A 144 11.22 2.06 -8.15
N LEU A 145 10.52 3.03 -7.58
CA LEU A 145 10.67 3.38 -6.16
C LEU A 145 10.32 2.19 -5.27
N TYR A 146 9.20 1.53 -5.55
CA TYR A 146 8.81 0.32 -4.80
C TYR A 146 9.90 -0.76 -4.87
N LEU A 147 10.40 -1.07 -6.07
CA LEU A 147 11.44 -2.09 -6.23
C LEU A 147 12.75 -1.71 -5.52
N ALA A 148 13.13 -0.43 -5.54
CA ALA A 148 14.35 0.05 -4.91
C ALA A 148 14.26 0.08 -3.37
N ALA A 149 13.10 0.48 -2.84
CA ALA A 149 12.91 0.72 -1.41
C ALA A 149 12.32 -0.48 -0.66
N CYS A 150 11.72 -1.45 -1.36
CA CYS A 150 11.10 -2.63 -0.76
C CYS A 150 11.81 -3.94 -1.12
N GLY A 151 12.84 -3.90 -1.96
CA GLY A 151 13.61 -5.07 -2.38
C GLY A 151 14.57 -5.61 -1.30
N ALA A 152 15.06 -6.84 -1.46
CA ALA A 152 16.07 -7.38 -0.55
C ALA A 152 17.33 -6.50 -0.52
N GLY A 153 17.80 -6.14 0.68
CA GLY A 153 18.95 -5.26 0.85
C GLY A 153 18.71 -3.81 0.40
N HIS A 154 17.44 -3.36 0.39
CA HIS A 154 17.12 -1.98 0.11
C HIS A 154 17.89 -1.02 1.03
N PRO A 155 18.26 0.18 0.55
CA PRO A 155 18.83 1.20 1.42
C PRO A 155 17.76 1.76 2.37
N ASP A 156 18.14 2.71 3.22
CA ASP A 156 17.14 3.47 3.99
C ASP A 156 16.16 4.20 3.05
N LEU A 157 14.96 4.46 3.58
CA LEU A 157 13.86 5.02 2.79
C LEU A 157 14.21 6.39 2.19
N ASP A 158 14.89 7.27 2.92
CA ASP A 158 15.23 8.61 2.42
C ASP A 158 16.28 8.55 1.31
N ALA A 159 17.25 7.62 1.40
CA ALA A 159 18.19 7.34 0.32
C ALA A 159 17.47 6.78 -0.93
N ALA A 160 16.54 5.83 -0.77
CA ALA A 160 15.77 5.26 -1.88
C ALA A 160 14.91 6.32 -2.58
N LEU A 161 14.26 7.19 -1.78
CA LEU A 161 13.46 8.32 -2.27
C LEU A 161 14.32 9.32 -3.04
N THR A 162 15.47 9.71 -2.48
CA THR A 162 16.41 10.62 -3.12
C THR A 162 16.93 10.05 -4.43
N ALA A 163 17.38 8.80 -4.43
CA ALA A 163 17.94 8.15 -5.61
C ALA A 163 16.91 7.99 -6.74
N THR A 164 15.64 7.75 -6.40
CA THR A 164 14.60 7.48 -7.40
C THR A 164 13.87 8.74 -7.87
N LEU A 165 13.62 9.68 -6.96
CA LEU A 165 12.80 10.87 -7.22
C LEU A 165 13.64 12.14 -7.45
N GLY A 166 14.93 12.11 -7.10
CA GLY A 166 15.84 13.25 -7.19
C GLY A 166 15.55 14.37 -6.20
N LEU A 167 14.76 14.11 -5.15
CA LEU A 167 14.39 15.08 -4.13
C LEU A 167 14.81 14.58 -2.75
N GLN A 168 15.47 15.46 -2.00
CA GLN A 168 15.71 15.28 -0.56
C GLN A 168 14.39 15.39 0.21
N ARG A 169 14.38 14.88 1.45
CA ARG A 169 13.17 14.75 2.29
C ARG A 169 12.33 16.03 2.39
N ASP A 170 12.96 17.16 2.68
CA ASP A 170 12.25 18.44 2.86
C ASP A 170 11.63 18.95 1.56
N ALA A 171 12.39 18.86 0.46
CA ALA A 171 11.91 19.25 -0.87
C ALA A 171 10.77 18.33 -1.35
N LEU A 172 10.85 17.03 -1.06
CA LEU A 172 9.81 16.06 -1.35
C LEU A 172 8.53 16.36 -0.57
N THR A 173 8.66 16.66 0.73
CA THR A 173 7.53 17.02 1.61
C THR A 173 6.87 18.31 1.13
N ALA A 174 7.66 19.34 0.82
CA ALA A 174 7.14 20.60 0.29
C ALA A 174 6.41 20.41 -1.06
N ALA A 175 6.98 19.61 -1.97
CA ALA A 175 6.35 19.30 -3.25
C ALA A 175 5.03 18.53 -3.07
N TRP A 176 4.98 17.61 -2.10
CA TRP A 176 3.77 16.87 -1.77
C TRP A 176 2.68 17.78 -1.16
N GLN A 177 3.05 18.66 -0.23
CA GLN A 177 2.14 19.66 0.34
C GLN A 177 1.53 20.57 -0.75
N GLN A 178 2.37 21.07 -1.66
CA GLN A 178 1.93 21.87 -2.80
C GLN A 178 0.99 21.08 -3.71
N TRP A 179 1.30 19.81 -3.96
CA TRP A 179 0.45 18.94 -4.77
C TRP A 179 -0.92 18.71 -4.10
N LEU A 180 -0.99 18.55 -2.78
CA LEU A 180 -2.27 18.43 -2.06
C LEU A 180 -3.08 19.72 -2.13
N ALA A 181 -2.43 20.87 -1.93
CA ALA A 181 -3.08 22.19 -1.89
C ALA A 181 -3.53 22.71 -3.27
N ALA A 182 -2.93 22.21 -4.36
CA ALA A 182 -3.32 22.61 -5.70
C ALA A 182 -4.78 22.21 -5.99
N ARG A 183 -5.56 23.13 -6.56
CA ARG A 183 -6.90 22.83 -7.05
C ARG A 183 -6.79 21.91 -8.27
N GLY A 184 -7.59 20.84 -8.28
CA GLY A 184 -7.72 19.92 -9.40
C GLY A 184 -8.70 20.44 -10.43
#